data_AF-A0A967GW36-F1
#
_entry.id   AF-A0A967GW36-F1
#
_cell.length_a   1.000
_cell.length_b   1.000
_cell.length_c   1.000
_cell.angle_alpha   90.00
_cell.angle_beta   90.00
_cell.angle_gamma   90.00
#
_symmetry.space_group_name_H-M   'P 1'
#
loop_
_entity.id
_entity.type
_entity.pdbx_description
1 polymer ?
#
loop_
_entity_poly.entity_id
_entity_poly.type
_entity_poly.pdbx_seq_one_letter_code
_entity_poly.pdbx_strand_id
1 'polypeptide(L)'
;MQCDLCENKATVFLTQLVEGEMKKMCLCEKCAEEKGVTDPTGFSLADSVLGVGPVAEGGQILEDGDDGGVPCPECGFTFNRFQQVGRLGCSECYRAFGDEIGRRLKGMHKGTV
;
A
#
# COMPACT_ATOMS: atom_id res chain seq x y z
N MET A 1 16.43 -3.97 27.57
CA MET A 1 15.86 -4.06 26.20
C MET A 1 14.75 -5.11 26.20
N GLN A 2 13.73 -4.88 27.02
CA GLN A 2 12.54 -5.71 27.14
C GLN A 2 11.47 -5.16 26.21
N CYS A 3 10.48 -5.98 25.88
CA CYS A 3 9.32 -5.58 25.10
C CYS A 3 8.47 -4.58 25.91
N ASP A 4 7.94 -3.56 25.26
CA ASP A 4 7.05 -2.57 25.91
C ASP A 4 5.68 -3.17 26.29
N LEU A 5 5.31 -4.33 25.74
CA LEU A 5 4.02 -5.00 25.99
C LEU A 5 4.13 -6.23 26.89
N CYS A 6 5.33 -6.79 27.07
CA CYS A 6 5.54 -7.97 27.92
C CYS A 6 6.98 -8.06 28.43
N GLU A 7 7.27 -8.96 29.36
CA GLU A 7 8.60 -9.09 29.97
C GLU A 7 9.64 -9.82 29.10
N ASN A 8 9.30 -10.13 27.84
CA ASN A 8 10.21 -10.82 26.91
C ASN A 8 11.28 -9.86 26.34
N LYS A 9 12.34 -10.42 25.78
CA LYS A 9 13.39 -9.63 25.11
C LYS A 9 12.86 -9.01 23.81
N ALA A 10 13.10 -7.72 23.61
CA ALA A 10 12.73 -7.03 22.38
C ALA A 10 13.66 -7.41 21.22
N THR A 11 13.07 -7.67 20.05
CA THR A 11 13.77 -8.03 18.81
C THR A 11 13.34 -7.15 17.63
N VAL A 12 12.22 -6.45 17.76
CA VAL A 12 11.62 -5.59 16.73
C VAL A 12 11.57 -4.16 17.25
N PHE A 13 12.01 -3.20 16.43
CA PHE A 13 11.94 -1.77 16.73
C PHE A 13 10.98 -1.11 15.75
N LEU A 14 9.90 -0.54 16.27
CA LEU A 14 8.88 0.15 15.48
C LEU A 14 8.97 1.65 15.71
N THR A 15 9.02 2.41 14.63
CA THR A 15 8.92 3.87 14.63
C THR A 15 7.75 4.28 13.75
N GLN A 16 6.75 4.95 14.32
CA GLN A 16 5.58 5.45 13.60
C GLN A 16 5.49 6.97 13.72
N LEU A 17 5.04 7.63 12.65
CA LEU A 17 4.70 9.04 12.64
C LEU A 17 3.18 9.16 12.71
N VAL A 18 2.65 9.55 13.87
CA VAL A 18 1.22 9.74 14.10
C VAL A 18 0.99 11.22 14.35
N GLU A 19 0.18 11.88 13.52
CA GLU A 19 -0.15 13.31 13.63
C GLU A 19 1.08 14.24 13.69
N GLY A 20 2.19 13.84 13.04
CA GLY A 20 3.44 14.59 13.03
C GLY A 20 4.35 14.30 14.23
N GLU A 21 3.92 13.48 15.19
CA GLU A 21 4.73 13.04 16.32
C GLU A 21 5.32 11.65 16.10
N MET A 22 6.62 11.51 16.38
CA MET A 22 7.34 10.25 16.21
C MET A 22 7.24 9.39 17.47
N LYS A 23 6.49 8.28 17.40
CA LYS A 23 6.41 7.27 18.47
C LYS A 23 7.34 6.10 18.17
N LYS A 24 8.17 5.75 19.14
CA LYS A 24 9.12 4.63 19.09
C LYS A 24 8.73 3.57 20.11
N MET A 25 8.64 2.32 19.70
CA MET A 25 8.37 1.18 20.59
C MET A 25 9.25 -0.02 20.27
N CYS A 26 9.63 -0.76 21.30
CA CYS A 26 10.44 -1.96 21.24
C CYS A 26 9.55 -3.17 21.54
N LEU A 27 9.36 -4.04 20.56
CA LEU A 27 8.50 -5.21 20.68
C LEU A 27 9.32 -6.49 20.59
N CYS A 28 8.86 -7.55 21.25
CA CYS A 28 9.31 -8.91 20.93
C CYS A 28 8.58 -9.42 19.68
N GLU A 29 9.12 -10.45 19.04
CA GLU A 29 8.58 -11.03 17.81
C GLU A 29 7.08 -11.37 17.91
N LYS A 30 6.65 -12.01 19.00
CA LYS A 30 5.24 -12.37 19.24
C LYS A 30 4.33 -11.15 19.31
N CYS A 31 4.75 -10.13 20.06
CA CYS A 31 3.97 -8.90 20.21
C CYS A 31 3.96 -8.08 18.92
N ALA A 32 5.03 -8.13 18.13
CA ALA A 32 5.09 -7.48 16.84
C ALA A 32 4.13 -8.15 15.84
N GLU A 33 4.07 -9.48 15.84
CA GLU A 33 3.14 -10.25 15.00
C GLU A 33 1.67 -10.03 15.39
N GLU A 34 1.36 -10.04 16.69
CA GLU A 34 0.02 -9.72 17.20
C GLU A 34 -0.42 -8.30 16.85
N LYS A 35 0.54 -7.36 16.78
CA LYS A 35 0.32 -5.96 16.36
C LYS A 35 0.31 -5.78 14.83
N GLY A 36 0.54 -6.83 14.04
CA GLY A 36 0.64 -6.75 12.58
C GLY A 36 1.89 -6.02 12.07
N VAL A 37 2.90 -5.80 12.92
CA VAL A 37 4.10 -5.02 12.57
C VAL A 37 5.07 -5.81 11.71
N THR A 38 5.06 -7.13 11.79
CA THR A 38 5.92 -8.03 11.00
C THR A 38 5.38 -8.33 9.61
N ASP A 39 4.12 -7.96 9.33
CA ASP A 39 3.50 -8.21 8.03
C ASP A 39 3.62 -6.96 7.14
N PRO A 40 4.14 -7.07 5.90
CA PRO A 40 4.26 -5.94 4.98
C PRO A 40 2.91 -5.32 4.58
N THR A 41 1.78 -5.98 4.88
CA THR A 41 0.40 -5.47 4.77
C THR A 41 -0.20 -5.07 6.12
N GLY A 42 0.38 -5.51 7.24
CA GLY A 42 -0.13 -5.25 8.60
C GLY A 42 0.10 -3.83 9.13
N PHE A 43 0.76 -2.96 8.35
CA PHE A 43 0.73 -1.51 8.60
C PHE A 43 -0.70 -0.93 8.48
N SER A 44 -1.62 -1.61 7.80
CA SER A 44 -3.03 -1.21 7.66
C SER A 44 -3.91 -1.51 8.88
N LEU A 45 -3.47 -2.33 9.87
CA LEU A 45 -4.32 -2.70 11.01
C LEU A 45 -4.15 -1.80 12.25
N ALA A 46 -3.10 -0.97 12.30
CA ALA A 46 -2.98 0.07 13.33
C ALA A 46 -4.10 1.12 13.25
N ASP A 47 -4.75 1.24 12.08
CA ASP A 47 -5.90 2.10 11.83
C ASP A 47 -7.18 1.59 12.52
N SER A 48 -7.31 0.26 12.68
CA SER A 48 -8.53 -0.36 13.22
C SER A 48 -8.67 -0.28 14.75
N VAL A 49 -7.60 -0.04 15.50
CA VAL A 49 -7.62 -0.02 16.99
C VAL A 49 -7.89 1.38 17.57
N LEU A 50 -7.69 2.45 16.79
CA LEU A 50 -7.75 3.83 17.30
C LEU A 50 -9.08 4.57 17.05
N GLY A 51 -10.10 3.89 16.50
CA GLY A 51 -11.45 4.45 16.44
C GLY A 51 -11.58 5.71 15.56
N VAL A 52 -10.65 5.93 14.64
CA VAL A 52 -10.87 6.79 13.48
C VAL A 52 -11.75 5.96 12.55
N GLY A 53 -12.93 6.49 12.20
CA GLY A 53 -13.91 5.77 11.37
C GLY A 53 -13.27 5.19 10.11
N PRO A 54 -13.88 4.14 9.50
CA PRO A 54 -13.22 3.38 8.45
C PRO A 54 -12.78 4.36 7.35
N VAL A 55 -11.48 4.59 7.24
CA VAL A 55 -10.93 4.81 5.91
C VAL A 55 -11.17 3.46 5.26
N ALA A 56 -12.22 3.41 4.44
CA ALA A 56 -12.41 2.30 3.54
C ALA A 56 -11.10 2.15 2.74
N GLU A 57 -10.23 1.25 3.18
CA GLU A 57 -9.61 0.27 2.31
C GLU A 57 -10.68 -0.82 2.12
N GLY A 58 -11.73 -0.65 1.31
CA GLY A 58 -11.83 0.18 0.12
C GLY A 58 -10.80 -0.18 -0.96
N GLY A 59 -10.13 -1.30 -0.79
CA GLY A 59 -9.72 -2.16 -1.89
C GLY A 59 -10.59 -3.41 -1.92
N GLN A 60 -11.88 -3.28 -1.60
CA GLN A 60 -12.86 -4.14 -2.26
C GLN A 60 -12.45 -4.14 -3.73
N ILE A 61 -12.14 -5.33 -4.25
CA ILE A 61 -12.47 -5.74 -5.60
C ILE A 61 -13.67 -4.93 -6.10
N LEU A 62 -13.39 -3.75 -6.65
CA LEU A 62 -14.31 -3.08 -7.54
C LEU A 62 -14.18 -3.93 -8.81
N GLU A 63 -14.90 -5.04 -8.82
CA GLU A 63 -15.54 -5.53 -10.02
C GLU A 63 -16.51 -4.43 -10.46
N ASP A 64 -15.97 -3.34 -11.00
CA ASP A 64 -16.68 -2.40 -11.85
C ASP A 64 -15.67 -1.86 -12.87
N GLY A 65 -15.72 -2.48 -14.05
CA GLY A 65 -14.82 -2.21 -15.16
C GLY A 65 -14.00 -3.44 -15.51
N ASP A 66 -14.57 -4.27 -16.38
CA ASP A 66 -13.83 -5.05 -17.35
C ASP A 66 -12.72 -4.19 -18.00
N ASP A 67 -11.53 -4.18 -17.40
CA ASP A 67 -10.30 -3.67 -18.02
C ASP A 67 -9.16 -4.64 -17.69
N GLY A 68 -9.39 -5.90 -18.05
CA GLY A 68 -8.31 -6.75 -18.54
C GLY A 68 -7.85 -6.25 -19.90
N GLY A 69 -7.44 -4.97 -19.96
CA GLY A 69 -7.01 -4.31 -21.18
C GLY A 69 -6.00 -5.17 -21.94
N VAL A 70 -6.11 -5.14 -23.26
CA VAL A 70 -5.31 -5.98 -24.16
C VAL A 70 -3.84 -5.93 -23.75
N PRO A 71 -3.18 -7.08 -23.52
CA PRO A 71 -1.78 -7.11 -23.15
C PRO A 71 -0.95 -6.42 -24.24
N CYS A 72 0.17 -5.81 -23.84
CA CYS A 72 1.07 -5.16 -24.78
C CYS A 72 1.47 -6.17 -25.88
N PRO A 73 1.29 -5.83 -27.17
CA PRO A 73 1.53 -6.78 -28.27
C PRO A 73 3.01 -7.20 -28.38
N GLU A 74 3.94 -6.38 -27.89
CA GLU A 74 5.38 -6.66 -27.96
C GLU A 74 5.90 -7.52 -26.80
N CYS A 75 5.49 -7.21 -25.56
CA CYS A 75 6.07 -7.85 -24.36
C CYS A 75 5.06 -8.60 -23.49
N GLY A 76 3.79 -8.64 -23.89
CA GLY A 76 2.71 -9.31 -23.14
C GLY A 76 2.38 -8.66 -21.79
N PHE A 77 2.99 -7.51 -21.47
CA PHE A 77 2.77 -6.82 -20.21
C PHE A 77 1.33 -6.34 -20.10
N THR A 78 0.69 -6.52 -18.94
CA THR A 78 -0.72 -6.18 -18.73
C THR A 78 -0.87 -4.87 -17.97
N PHE A 79 -2.00 -4.20 -18.14
CA PHE A 79 -2.28 -2.97 -17.42
C PHE A 79 -2.40 -3.18 -15.90
N ASN A 80 -2.95 -4.32 -15.46
CA ASN A 80 -2.98 -4.69 -14.04
C ASN A 80 -1.55 -4.76 -13.44
N ARG A 81 -0.58 -5.27 -14.20
CA ARG A 81 0.82 -5.31 -13.75
C ARG A 81 1.43 -3.91 -13.63
N PHE A 82 1.07 -2.99 -14.51
CA PHE A 82 1.46 -1.58 -14.38
C PHE A 82 0.89 -0.97 -13.09
N GLN A 83 -0.36 -1.24 -12.72
CA GLN A 83 -0.96 -0.73 -11.48
C GLN A 83 -0.25 -1.26 -10.23
N GLN A 84 0.18 -2.53 -10.22
CA GLN A 84 0.92 -3.11 -9.09
C GLN A 84 2.35 -2.61 -8.98
N VAL A 85 3.05 -2.44 -10.11
CA VAL A 85 4.50 -2.19 -10.13
C VAL A 85 4.83 -0.69 -10.32
N GLY A 86 3.87 0.10 -10.81
CA GLY A 86 4.00 1.54 -11.05
C GLY A 86 4.89 1.92 -12.24
N ARG A 87 5.35 0.95 -13.04
CA ARG A 87 6.25 1.18 -14.19
C ARG A 87 5.88 0.29 -15.37
N LEU A 88 6.14 0.80 -16.57
CA LEU A 88 5.86 0.11 -17.83
C LEU A 88 7.00 -0.84 -18.22
N GLY A 89 6.67 -1.91 -18.94
CA GLY A 89 7.61 -2.99 -19.28
C GLY A 89 8.48 -2.72 -20.52
N CYS A 90 7.95 -2.04 -21.53
CA CYS A 90 8.69 -1.67 -22.75
C CYS A 90 8.19 -0.33 -23.32
N SER A 91 8.77 0.15 -24.42
CA SER A 91 8.33 1.38 -25.09
C SER A 91 6.90 1.29 -25.63
N GLU A 92 6.50 0.17 -26.24
CA GLU A 92 5.14 0.01 -26.79
C GLU A 92 4.06 -0.03 -25.71
N CYS A 93 4.41 -0.28 -24.45
CA CYS A 93 3.46 -0.16 -23.33
C CYS A 93 2.91 1.26 -23.17
N TYR A 94 3.66 2.31 -23.53
CA TYR A 94 3.16 3.69 -23.48
C TYR A 94 2.04 3.93 -24.51
N ARG A 95 2.11 3.23 -25.65
CA ARG A 95 1.13 3.35 -26.72
C ARG A 95 -0.07 2.46 -26.47
N ALA A 96 0.16 1.24 -25.97
CA ALA A 96 -0.90 0.29 -25.63
C ALA A 96 -1.80 0.76 -24.49
N PHE A 97 -1.24 1.45 -23.48
CA PHE A 97 -1.97 1.89 -22.29
C PHE A 97 -2.18 3.41 -22.20
N GLY A 98 -1.92 4.13 -23.30
CA GLY A 98 -1.88 5.59 -23.31
C GLY A 98 -3.18 6.26 -22.87
N ASP A 99 -4.33 5.78 -23.36
CA ASP A 99 -5.64 6.30 -22.96
C ASP A 99 -5.91 6.16 -21.47
N GLU A 100 -5.58 5.00 -20.89
CA GLU A 100 -5.80 4.75 -19.48
C GLU A 100 -4.85 5.56 -18.59
N ILE A 101 -3.57 5.61 -18.96
CA ILE A 101 -2.57 6.48 -18.33
C ILE A 101 -3.06 7.93 -18.34
N GLY A 102 -3.55 8.42 -19.48
CA GLY A 102 -4.09 9.77 -19.64
C GLY A 102 -5.30 10.06 -18.77
N ARG A 103 -6.24 9.12 -18.62
CA ARG A 103 -7.38 9.25 -17.69
C ARG A 103 -6.92 9.39 -16.24
N ARG A 104 -5.93 8.60 -15.83
CA ARG A 104 -5.41 8.59 -14.45
C ARG A 104 -4.59 9.85 -14.13
N LEU A 105 -3.75 10.32 -15.06
CA LEU A 105 -2.95 11.55 -14.89
C LEU A 105 -3.81 12.79 -14.59
N LYS A 106 -5.01 12.88 -15.17
CA LYS A 106 -5.96 13.97 -14.87
C LYS A 106 -6.35 14.05 -13.40
N GLY A 107 -6.31 12.93 -12.67
CA GLY A 107 -6.62 12.87 -11.23
C GLY A 107 -5.43 13.18 -10.33
N MET A 108 -4.19 13.08 -10.83
CA MET A 108 -2.98 13.16 -10.00
C MET A 108 -2.55 14.59 -9.63
N HIS A 109 -3.04 15.61 -10.34
CA HIS A 109 -2.61 17.01 -10.19
C HIS A 109 -3.73 17.94 -9.69
N LYS A 110 -4.61 17.49 -8.79
CA LYS A 110 -5.45 18.44 -8.04
C LYS A 110 -4.59 19.13 -6.97
N GLY A 111 -3.80 20.10 -7.41
CA GLY A 111 -3.14 21.03 -6.51
C GLY A 111 -4.22 21.78 -5.72
N THR A 112 -4.15 21.67 -4.40
CA THR A 112 -4.92 22.52 -3.48
C THR A 112 -4.56 23.97 -3.78
N VAL A 113 -5.53 24.73 -4.30
CA VAL A 113 -5.51 26.20 -4.31
C VAL A 113 -6.19 26.72 -3.06
#